data_AF-A0A7S4RBC2-F1
#
_entry.id   AF-A0A7S4RBC2-F1
#
_cell.length_a   1.000
_cell.length_b   1.000
_cell.length_c   1.000
_cell.angle_alpha   90.00
_cell.angle_beta   90.00
_cell.angle_gamma   90.00
#
_symmetry.space_group_name_H-M   'P 1'
#
loop_
_entity.id
_entity.type
_entity.pdbx_description
1 polymer ?
#
loop_
_entity_poly.entity_id
_entity_poly.type
_entity_poly.pdbx_seq_one_letter_code
_entity_poly.pdbx_strand_id
1 'polypeptide(L)'
;MCQSCVALNTSDLLFIDEPFNLLLSPEDATGEARCGVGPERLQVSFGPDYARRSHAGDAIIDAKWEQAKADKPELMDRPLFRLEKAEWAEDGSAAKLLLGVTSVREFVGSNRLPLPMRQLRRQDGAKSQKDQEVHMSNPVNCEVVLVTSDNKAVMVWCDAAASSLYPDRFASRSEGRFSGPWGCPEPERAGVDGTAEATAEMQHRIVVELFDAALRGVQERTAVPRERLSQPRFIGCMADSRHCKPELIFLIHTTLDAAGVRAQYAEHGGGLGDPDNLEFWPMVSLVDCPVLVTCVVRAAAQCAAALAPSEPLWTEHPPSGAPAPAAQQAAKAKPEPKLQAGNKAEPKAGASESGPSSTWRVVGGADKGIVVREACDRTSPELPRLAHGSRVEEIERSGERLHYKKLEGDGPDSGWVSIAVSGKELLVRE
;
A
#
# COMPACT_ATOMS: atom_id res chain seq x y z
N MET A 1 12.92 31.78 19.85
CA MET A 1 13.20 30.49 20.52
C MET A 1 11.90 29.99 21.10
N CYS A 2 11.31 28.94 20.51
CA CYS A 2 10.18 28.22 21.09
C CYS A 2 10.77 26.95 21.72
N GLN A 3 10.72 26.87 23.04
CA GLN A 3 11.21 25.73 23.83
C GLN A 3 10.13 24.65 23.89
N SER A 4 10.11 23.73 22.92
CA SER A 4 9.45 22.42 23.07
C SER A 4 9.86 21.36 22.04
N CYS A 5 10.99 21.53 21.35
CA CYS A 5 11.58 20.43 20.59
C CYS A 5 12.37 19.53 21.55
N VAL A 6 11.66 18.65 22.26
CA VAL A 6 12.31 17.50 22.91
C VAL A 6 12.92 16.67 21.79
N ALA A 7 14.24 16.59 21.77
CA ALA A 7 14.97 15.68 20.90
C ALA A 7 14.56 14.25 21.29
N LEU A 8 13.70 13.62 20.48
CA LEU A 8 13.38 12.22 20.63
C LEU A 8 14.65 11.40 20.37
N ASN A 9 14.98 10.54 21.33
CA ASN A 9 16.12 9.65 21.26
C ASN A 9 15.91 8.69 20.08
N THR A 10 16.93 8.43 19.26
CA THR A 10 16.80 7.58 18.06
C THR A 10 16.46 6.12 18.37
N SER A 11 16.65 5.68 19.62
CA SER A 11 16.18 4.38 20.11
C SER A 11 14.69 4.33 20.46
N ASP A 12 14.05 5.48 20.71
CA ASP A 12 12.60 5.56 20.97
C ASP A 12 11.78 5.61 19.66
N LEU A 13 12.47 5.75 18.52
CA LEU A 13 11.88 5.77 17.17
C LEU A 13 11.58 4.36 16.60
N LEU A 14 11.94 3.29 17.30
CA LEU A 14 11.62 1.91 16.88
C LEU A 14 10.13 1.55 17.10
N PHE A 15 9.41 2.33 17.91
CA PHE A 15 8.02 2.07 18.30
C PHE A 15 7.03 3.19 17.95
N ILE A 16 7.41 4.16 17.11
CA ILE A 16 6.43 5.18 16.70
C ILE A 16 5.40 4.53 15.77
N ASP A 17 4.21 4.35 16.35
CA ASP A 17 2.94 4.12 15.71
C ASP A 17 2.88 4.81 14.36
N GLU A 18 2.83 4.03 13.28
CA GLU A 18 2.38 4.57 12.01
C GLU A 18 1.07 5.32 12.20
N PRO A 19 1.07 6.65 12.00
CA PRO A 19 -0.15 7.39 12.14
C PRO A 19 -1.09 6.99 11.01
N PHE A 20 -2.38 7.12 11.24
CA PHE A 20 -3.42 6.96 10.24
C PHE A 20 -4.40 8.11 10.41
N ASN A 21 -5.18 8.36 9.37
CA ASN A 21 -6.29 9.30 9.40
C ASN A 21 -7.58 8.53 9.20
N LEU A 22 -8.58 8.74 10.05
CA LEU A 22 -9.93 8.28 9.76
C LEU A 22 -10.56 9.25 8.75
N LEU A 23 -10.75 8.78 7.52
CA LEU A 23 -11.50 9.49 6.48
C LEU A 23 -13.00 9.47 6.78
N LEU A 24 -13.48 8.37 7.38
CA LEU A 24 -14.82 8.24 7.95
C LEU A 24 -14.75 7.51 9.29
N SER A 25 -15.26 8.19 10.32
CA SER A 25 -15.49 7.61 11.65
C SER A 25 -16.97 7.25 11.82
N PRO A 26 -17.31 6.15 12.52
CA PRO A 26 -18.68 5.87 12.92
C PRO A 26 -19.18 6.85 14.00
N GLU A 27 -18.30 7.57 14.68
CA GLU A 27 -18.67 8.71 15.54
C GLU A 27 -18.91 9.96 14.68
N ASP A 28 -20.03 10.66 14.90
CA ASP A 28 -20.30 11.93 14.24
C ASP A 28 -19.63 13.13 14.96
N ALA A 29 -19.81 14.33 14.42
CA ALA A 29 -19.20 15.54 15.00
C ALA A 29 -19.78 15.94 16.37
N THR A 30 -20.90 15.34 16.78
CA THR A 30 -21.56 15.56 18.07
C THR A 30 -21.23 14.48 19.10
N GLY A 31 -20.52 13.41 18.70
CA GLY A 31 -20.16 12.27 19.54
C GLY A 31 -21.21 11.14 19.52
N GLU A 32 -22.21 11.21 18.64
CA GLU A 32 -23.20 10.13 18.50
C GLU A 32 -22.62 8.97 17.68
N ALA A 33 -22.75 7.77 18.24
CA ALA A 33 -22.26 6.54 17.64
C ALA A 33 -23.21 6.03 16.55
N ARG A 34 -22.69 5.77 15.34
CA ARG A 34 -23.41 5.10 14.26
C ARG A 34 -23.29 3.58 14.41
N CYS A 35 -24.26 2.82 13.90
CA CYS A 35 -24.21 1.35 13.91
C CYS A 35 -23.42 0.75 12.73
N GLY A 36 -22.95 1.58 11.78
CA GLY A 36 -22.46 1.15 10.48
C GLY A 36 -23.59 0.79 9.53
N VAL A 37 -23.28 0.53 8.26
CA VAL A 37 -24.28 0.33 7.21
C VAL A 37 -24.10 -0.97 6.45
N GLY A 38 -25.22 -1.61 6.12
CA GLY A 38 -25.27 -2.71 5.17
C GLY A 38 -25.20 -2.24 3.72
N PRO A 39 -25.17 -3.18 2.75
CA PRO A 39 -25.07 -2.84 1.32
C PRO A 39 -26.27 -2.01 0.83
N GLU A 40 -27.44 -2.14 1.44
CA GLU A 40 -28.64 -1.37 1.12
C GLU A 40 -28.55 0.12 1.47
N ARG A 41 -27.58 0.50 2.31
CA ARG A 41 -27.34 1.90 2.71
C ARG A 41 -25.94 2.40 2.36
N LEU A 42 -25.18 1.63 1.58
CA LEU A 42 -23.96 2.12 0.94
C LEU A 42 -24.27 2.55 -0.49
N GLN A 43 -24.07 3.83 -0.78
CA GLN A 43 -24.23 4.41 -2.10
C GLN A 43 -22.85 4.58 -2.75
N VAL A 44 -22.79 4.37 -4.07
CA VAL A 44 -21.58 4.57 -4.86
C VAL A 44 -21.92 5.51 -6.01
N SER A 45 -21.09 6.52 -6.28
CA SER A 45 -21.03 7.16 -7.59
C SER A 45 -19.72 6.74 -8.24
N PHE A 46 -19.79 6.28 -9.49
CA PHE A 46 -18.63 5.71 -10.17
C PHE A 46 -18.53 6.21 -11.61
N GLY A 47 -17.32 6.58 -12.00
CA GLY A 47 -17.05 7.10 -13.33
C GLY A 47 -15.63 7.66 -13.47
N PRO A 48 -15.24 8.06 -14.69
CA PRO A 48 -13.91 8.58 -15.00
C PRO A 48 -13.58 9.88 -14.25
N ASP A 49 -14.59 10.67 -13.85
CA ASP A 49 -14.39 11.92 -13.11
C ASP A 49 -13.76 11.70 -11.72
N TYR A 50 -13.92 10.49 -11.17
CA TYR A 50 -13.34 10.06 -9.89
C TYR A 50 -12.03 9.27 -10.06
N ALA A 51 -11.53 9.11 -11.29
CA ALA A 51 -10.23 8.47 -11.54
C ALA A 51 -9.06 9.39 -11.18
N ARG A 52 -7.85 8.83 -11.12
CA ARG A 52 -6.64 9.63 -10.90
C ARG A 52 -6.44 10.55 -12.10
N ARG A 53 -6.15 11.83 -11.84
CA ARG A 53 -5.78 12.76 -12.91
C ARG A 53 -4.28 12.79 -13.11
N SER A 54 -3.87 12.83 -14.37
CA SER A 54 -2.46 12.91 -14.75
C SER A 54 -1.77 14.12 -14.13
N HIS A 55 -0.50 13.94 -13.79
CA HIS A 55 0.37 14.98 -13.24
C HIS A 55 1.55 15.20 -14.19
N ALA A 56 2.09 16.43 -14.23
CA ALA A 56 3.21 16.77 -15.13
C ALA A 56 4.45 15.87 -14.95
N GLY A 57 4.65 15.35 -13.74
CA GLY A 57 5.72 14.41 -13.38
C GLY A 57 5.42 12.92 -13.66
N ASP A 58 4.38 12.57 -14.42
CA ASP A 58 3.99 11.17 -14.66
C ASP A 58 4.98 10.38 -15.52
N ALA A 59 5.96 11.02 -16.16
CA ALA A 59 7.05 10.34 -16.84
C ALA A 59 7.85 9.37 -15.94
N ILE A 60 7.78 9.54 -14.60
CA ILE A 60 8.43 8.65 -13.64
C ILE A 60 7.69 7.32 -13.42
N ILE A 61 6.39 7.23 -13.77
CA ILE A 61 5.55 6.07 -13.43
C ILE A 61 6.13 4.80 -14.05
N ASP A 62 6.51 4.87 -15.31
CA ASP A 62 7.05 3.74 -16.08
C ASP A 62 8.39 3.28 -15.51
N ALA A 63 9.28 4.23 -15.22
CA ALA A 63 10.58 3.93 -14.62
C ALA A 63 10.43 3.27 -13.24
N LYS A 64 9.48 3.74 -12.42
CA LYS A 64 9.23 3.17 -11.08
C LYS A 64 8.55 1.81 -11.15
N TRP A 65 7.70 1.59 -12.15
CA TRP A 65 7.10 0.30 -12.42
C TRP A 65 8.13 -0.75 -12.83
N GLU A 66 9.00 -0.43 -13.79
CA GLU A 66 10.07 -1.34 -14.21
C GLU A 66 11.04 -1.64 -13.07
N GLN A 67 11.37 -0.64 -12.24
CA GLN A 67 12.15 -0.86 -11.02
C GLN A 67 11.44 -1.86 -10.08
N ALA A 68 10.15 -1.63 -9.79
CA ALA A 68 9.39 -2.50 -8.90
C ALA A 68 9.25 -3.94 -9.44
N LYS A 69 9.13 -4.10 -10.77
CA LYS A 69 9.13 -5.41 -11.42
C LYS A 69 10.49 -6.09 -11.42
N ALA A 70 11.59 -5.34 -11.51
CA ALA A 70 12.92 -5.90 -11.39
C ALA A 70 13.16 -6.45 -9.97
N ASP A 71 12.67 -5.74 -8.95
CA ASP A 71 12.75 -6.16 -7.55
C ASP A 71 11.79 -7.33 -7.24
N LYS A 72 10.60 -7.33 -7.85
CA LYS A 72 9.54 -8.34 -7.64
C LYS A 72 8.94 -8.80 -8.98
N PRO A 73 9.55 -9.78 -9.68
CA PRO A 73 9.14 -10.20 -11.03
C PRO A 73 7.70 -10.70 -11.15
N GLU A 74 7.10 -11.18 -10.07
CA GLU A 74 5.70 -11.61 -9.98
C GLU A 74 4.69 -10.46 -9.87
N LEU A 75 5.16 -9.21 -9.76
CA LEU A 75 4.29 -8.04 -9.69
C LEU A 75 3.56 -7.84 -11.03
N MET A 76 2.23 -7.89 -10.99
CA MET A 76 1.36 -7.73 -12.15
C MET A 76 0.58 -6.41 -12.07
N ASP A 77 0.48 -5.71 -13.20
CA ASP A 77 -0.42 -4.57 -13.30
C ASP A 77 -1.85 -5.06 -13.51
N ARG A 78 -2.80 -4.45 -12.81
CA ARG A 78 -4.23 -4.78 -12.87
C ARG A 78 -5.07 -3.60 -12.40
N PRO A 79 -6.33 -3.49 -12.86
CA PRO A 79 -7.23 -2.42 -12.42
C PRO A 79 -7.61 -2.59 -10.94
N LEU A 80 -7.75 -1.47 -10.25
CA LEU A 80 -8.20 -1.36 -8.86
C LEU A 80 -9.23 -0.26 -8.76
N PHE A 81 -10.16 -0.34 -7.80
CA PHE A 81 -10.99 0.82 -7.46
C PHE A 81 -10.12 1.92 -6.84
N ARG A 82 -10.34 3.17 -7.25
CA ARG A 82 -9.75 4.36 -6.61
C ARG A 82 -10.80 5.02 -5.73
N LEU A 83 -10.43 5.41 -4.52
CA LEU A 83 -11.26 6.30 -3.70
C LEU A 83 -10.94 7.75 -4.04
N GLU A 84 -11.95 8.51 -4.46
CA GLU A 84 -11.87 9.97 -4.50
C GLU A 84 -12.35 10.56 -3.17
N LYS A 85 -13.53 10.12 -2.70
CA LYS A 85 -14.11 10.60 -1.45
C LYS A 85 -14.99 9.55 -0.81
N ALA A 86 -15.09 9.60 0.52
CA ALA A 86 -16.05 8.89 1.31
C ALA A 86 -16.76 9.89 2.24
N GLU A 87 -18.08 9.79 2.39
CA GLU A 87 -18.87 10.64 3.28
C GLU A 87 -20.04 9.88 3.91
N TRP A 88 -20.40 10.22 5.14
CA TRP A 88 -21.67 9.80 5.73
C TRP A 88 -22.78 10.76 5.26
N ALA A 89 -23.99 10.25 5.13
CA ALA A 89 -25.18 11.10 5.11
C ALA A 89 -25.22 11.94 6.41
N GLU A 90 -25.83 13.12 6.35
CA GLU A 90 -25.89 14.05 7.50
C GLU A 90 -26.50 13.38 8.74
N ASP A 91 -27.50 12.52 8.54
CA ASP A 91 -28.18 11.76 9.59
C ASP A 91 -27.46 10.45 9.98
N GLY A 92 -26.31 10.16 9.37
CA GLY A 92 -25.53 8.94 9.59
C GLY A 92 -26.20 7.65 9.12
N SER A 93 -27.35 7.73 8.45
CA SER A 93 -28.16 6.55 8.09
C SER A 93 -27.58 5.77 6.91
N ALA A 94 -26.79 6.44 6.07
CA ALA A 94 -26.17 5.91 4.86
C ALA A 94 -24.74 6.43 4.69
N ALA A 95 -23.94 5.74 3.89
CA ALA A 95 -22.63 6.23 3.44
C ALA A 95 -22.61 6.36 1.92
N LYS A 96 -21.79 7.28 1.41
CA LYS A 96 -21.54 7.47 -0.01
C LYS A 96 -20.05 7.40 -0.32
N LEU A 97 -19.70 6.65 -1.35
CA LEU A 97 -18.35 6.55 -1.89
C LEU A 97 -18.32 7.12 -3.32
N LEU A 98 -17.32 7.94 -3.62
CA LEU A 98 -17.00 8.40 -4.96
C LEU A 98 -15.81 7.58 -5.46
N LEU A 99 -16.03 6.73 -6.46
CA LEU A 99 -15.09 5.71 -6.89
C LEU A 99 -14.71 5.85 -8.36
N GLY A 100 -13.42 5.77 -8.65
CA GLY A 100 -12.89 5.66 -10.01
C GLY A 100 -12.16 4.33 -10.21
N VAL A 101 -11.40 4.25 -11.30
CA VAL A 101 -10.43 3.19 -11.54
C VAL A 101 -9.01 3.75 -11.50
N THR A 102 -8.11 2.97 -10.95
CA THR A 102 -6.66 3.17 -11.00
C THR A 102 -5.99 1.81 -11.28
N SER A 103 -4.67 1.72 -11.18
CA SER A 103 -3.95 0.46 -11.32
C SER A 103 -2.82 0.30 -10.32
N VAL A 104 -2.31 -0.92 -10.22
CA VAL A 104 -1.11 -1.22 -9.42
C VAL A 104 0.07 -0.37 -9.88
N ARG A 105 0.26 -0.22 -11.20
CA ARG A 105 1.31 0.61 -11.78
C ARG A 105 1.18 2.07 -11.37
N GLU A 106 -0.02 2.63 -11.40
CA GLU A 106 -0.25 3.99 -10.93
C GLU A 106 0.01 4.15 -9.43
N PHE A 107 -0.34 3.15 -8.62
CA PHE A 107 -0.05 3.15 -7.18
C PHE A 107 1.46 3.16 -6.92
N VAL A 108 2.23 2.33 -7.63
CA VAL A 108 3.70 2.34 -7.59
C VAL A 108 4.26 3.71 -8.00
N GLY A 109 3.72 4.28 -9.08
CA GLY A 109 4.16 5.54 -9.66
C GLY A 109 3.62 6.80 -8.98
N SER A 110 2.82 6.69 -7.91
CA SER A 110 2.28 7.84 -7.17
C SER A 110 2.42 7.66 -5.66
N ASN A 111 1.58 6.86 -5.02
CA ASN A 111 1.54 6.65 -3.56
C ASN A 111 2.84 6.05 -2.98
N ARG A 112 3.60 5.29 -3.79
CA ARG A 112 4.90 4.71 -3.40
C ARG A 112 6.11 5.54 -3.82
N LEU A 113 5.91 6.71 -4.42
CA LEU A 113 7.04 7.61 -4.69
C LEU A 113 7.70 8.10 -3.39
N PRO A 114 8.97 8.52 -3.45
CA PRO A 114 9.61 9.23 -2.34
C PRO A 114 8.76 10.41 -1.85
N LEU A 115 8.79 10.66 -0.54
CA LEU A 115 7.95 11.66 0.12
C LEU A 115 7.96 13.04 -0.57
N PRO A 116 9.11 13.62 -0.98
CA PRO A 116 9.13 14.92 -1.65
C PRO A 116 8.32 14.95 -2.94
N MET A 117 8.35 13.87 -3.74
CA MET A 117 7.60 13.78 -4.99
C MET A 117 6.09 13.68 -4.75
N ARG A 118 5.69 12.99 -3.67
CA ARG A 118 4.29 12.89 -3.25
C ARG A 118 3.77 14.22 -2.72
N GLN A 119 4.57 14.92 -1.93
CA GLN A 119 4.23 16.26 -1.45
C GLN A 119 4.05 17.25 -2.61
N LEU A 120 4.94 17.21 -3.62
CA LEU A 120 4.80 18.04 -4.81
C LEU A 120 3.47 17.78 -5.53
N ARG A 121 3.14 16.52 -5.80
CA ARG A 121 1.86 16.13 -6.42
C ARG A 121 0.66 16.64 -5.64
N ARG A 122 0.68 16.52 -4.31
CA ARG A 122 -0.39 17.02 -3.45
C ARG A 122 -0.51 18.54 -3.46
N GLN A 123 0.62 19.25 -3.43
CA GLN A 123 0.63 20.71 -3.53
C GLN A 123 0.07 21.19 -4.88
N ASP A 124 0.42 20.51 -5.96
CA ASP A 124 -0.08 20.84 -7.29
C ASP A 124 -1.58 20.55 -7.42
N GLY A 125 -2.06 19.44 -6.85
CA GLY A 125 -3.49 19.13 -6.76
C GLY A 125 -4.26 20.19 -5.97
N ALA A 126 -3.75 20.57 -4.80
CA ALA A 126 -4.34 21.63 -3.96
C ALA A 126 -4.47 22.97 -4.70
N LYS A 127 -3.44 23.35 -5.46
CA LYS A 127 -3.42 24.63 -6.20
C LYS A 127 -4.32 24.61 -7.44
N SER A 128 -4.26 23.54 -8.22
CA SER A 128 -4.91 23.48 -9.54
C SER A 128 -6.37 23.05 -9.46
N GLN A 129 -6.73 22.21 -8.48
CA GLN A 129 -8.03 21.53 -8.45
C GLN A 129 -8.71 21.54 -7.08
N LYS A 130 -8.08 22.16 -6.07
CA LYS A 130 -8.56 22.17 -4.67
C LYS A 130 -8.74 20.78 -4.08
N ASP A 131 -8.02 19.80 -4.62
CA ASP A 131 -7.98 18.42 -4.13
C ASP A 131 -6.52 17.96 -4.09
N GLN A 132 -6.01 17.67 -2.89
CA GLN A 132 -4.65 17.20 -2.67
C GLN A 132 -4.43 15.79 -3.22
N GLU A 133 -5.47 14.98 -3.29
CA GLU A 133 -5.38 13.56 -3.62
C GLU A 133 -5.65 13.26 -5.10
N VAL A 134 -6.00 14.29 -5.89
CA VAL A 134 -6.39 14.15 -7.29
C VAL A 134 -5.35 13.48 -8.20
N HIS A 135 -4.06 13.65 -7.86
CA HIS A 135 -2.93 13.08 -8.59
C HIS A 135 -2.41 11.77 -8.01
N MET A 136 -3.08 11.26 -6.96
CA MET A 136 -2.72 10.03 -6.25
C MET A 136 -3.64 8.88 -6.69
N SER A 137 -3.06 7.68 -6.84
CA SER A 137 -3.79 6.48 -7.26
C SER A 137 -4.84 6.05 -6.23
N ASN A 138 -4.50 6.12 -4.93
CA ASN A 138 -5.39 5.83 -3.81
C ASN A 138 -6.28 4.57 -4.00
N PRO A 139 -5.67 3.39 -4.23
CA PRO A 139 -6.42 2.18 -4.46
C PRO A 139 -7.12 1.70 -3.19
N VAL A 140 -8.39 1.35 -3.33
CA VAL A 140 -9.26 0.83 -2.27
C VAL A 140 -8.92 -0.62 -1.95
N ASN A 141 -8.95 -0.93 -0.66
CA ASN A 141 -8.95 -2.28 -0.15
C ASN A 141 -9.93 -2.37 1.04
N CYS A 142 -10.41 -3.57 1.36
CA CYS A 142 -11.40 -3.80 2.42
C CYS A 142 -10.72 -4.50 3.60
N GLU A 143 -10.50 -3.79 4.71
CA GLU A 143 -10.08 -4.39 5.98
C GLU A 143 -11.31 -4.90 6.75
N VAL A 144 -11.15 -6.02 7.46
CA VAL A 144 -12.21 -6.62 8.26
C VAL A 144 -11.78 -6.74 9.72
N VAL A 145 -12.65 -6.28 10.61
CA VAL A 145 -12.68 -6.70 12.02
C VAL A 145 -13.55 -7.95 12.08
N LEU A 146 -12.91 -9.13 12.11
CA LEU A 146 -13.62 -10.40 12.28
C LEU A 146 -13.77 -10.70 13.78
N VAL A 147 -15.01 -10.78 14.26
CA VAL A 147 -15.33 -11.03 15.67
C VAL A 147 -15.79 -12.46 15.88
N THR A 148 -15.14 -13.19 16.78
CA THR A 148 -15.51 -14.54 17.17
C THR A 148 -16.71 -14.57 18.11
N SER A 149 -17.36 -15.73 18.27
CA SER A 149 -18.49 -15.91 19.20
C SER A 149 -18.11 -15.72 20.67
N ASP A 150 -16.82 -15.82 21.01
CA ASP A 150 -16.25 -15.48 22.33
C ASP A 150 -15.71 -14.03 22.40
N ASN A 151 -16.18 -13.14 21.52
CA ASN A 151 -15.92 -11.69 21.51
C ASN A 151 -14.45 -11.29 21.35
N LYS A 152 -13.70 -12.00 20.50
CA LYS A 152 -12.32 -11.65 20.15
C LYS A 152 -12.21 -11.22 18.69
N ALA A 153 -11.40 -10.21 18.42
CA ALA A 153 -10.94 -9.90 17.08
C ALA A 153 -9.93 -10.95 16.62
N VAL A 154 -10.10 -11.43 15.39
CA VAL A 154 -9.12 -12.30 14.72
C VAL A 154 -8.11 -11.43 13.98
N MET A 155 -6.83 -11.70 14.20
CA MET A 155 -5.72 -11.06 13.51
C MET A 155 -4.85 -12.10 12.82
N VAL A 156 -4.33 -11.76 11.65
CA VAL A 156 -3.54 -12.63 10.78
C VAL A 156 -2.15 -12.06 10.64
N TRP A 157 -1.14 -12.92 10.82
CA TRP A 157 0.25 -12.57 10.65
C TRP A 157 0.54 -12.21 9.19
N CYS A 158 1.20 -11.09 9.00
CA CYS A 158 1.63 -10.61 7.71
C CYS A 158 3.15 -10.45 7.73
N ASP A 159 3.85 -11.33 7.01
CA ASP A 159 5.27 -11.16 6.76
C ASP A 159 5.52 -10.15 5.62
N ALA A 160 6.78 -9.77 5.42
CA ALA A 160 7.16 -8.81 4.38
C ALA A 160 7.01 -9.34 2.94
N ALA A 161 6.93 -10.66 2.75
CA ALA A 161 6.77 -11.30 1.45
C ALA A 161 5.30 -11.42 1.03
N ALA A 162 4.39 -11.55 2.00
CA ALA A 162 2.96 -11.84 1.88
C ALA A 162 2.16 -10.77 1.13
N SER A 163 2.76 -9.59 0.89
CA SER A 163 2.18 -8.60 0.00
C SER A 163 3.05 -8.34 -1.23
N SER A 164 2.63 -8.88 -2.38
CA SER A 164 3.19 -8.51 -3.68
C SER A 164 2.94 -7.05 -4.04
N LEU A 165 1.78 -6.51 -3.67
CA LEU A 165 1.40 -5.14 -3.94
C LEU A 165 1.96 -4.13 -2.93
N TYR A 166 2.23 -4.58 -1.71
CA TYR A 166 2.61 -3.73 -0.58
C TYR A 166 3.86 -4.23 0.16
N PRO A 167 4.99 -4.51 -0.53
CA PRO A 167 6.20 -5.01 0.12
C PRO A 167 6.73 -4.02 1.17
N ASP A 168 6.55 -2.72 0.94
CA ASP A 168 6.97 -1.63 1.84
C ASP A 168 6.09 -1.49 3.09
N ARG A 169 4.90 -2.12 3.13
CA ARG A 169 4.05 -2.14 4.34
C ARG A 169 4.82 -2.72 5.52
N PHE A 170 5.77 -3.62 5.25
CA PHE A 170 6.55 -4.36 6.23
C PHE A 170 8.08 -4.25 6.03
N ALA A 171 8.58 -3.69 4.91
CA ALA A 171 10.01 -3.71 4.55
C ALA A 171 10.99 -3.10 5.57
N SER A 172 10.56 -2.18 6.43
CA SER A 172 11.41 -1.63 7.49
C SER A 172 11.42 -2.44 8.79
N ARG A 173 10.77 -3.62 8.81
CA ARG A 173 10.55 -4.43 10.01
C ARG A 173 10.94 -5.85 9.72
N SER A 174 12.07 -6.26 10.27
CA SER A 174 12.62 -7.61 10.18
C SER A 174 11.70 -8.71 10.73
N GLU A 175 10.56 -8.37 11.34
CA GLU A 175 9.75 -9.29 12.15
C GLU A 175 8.24 -9.31 11.81
N GLY A 176 7.77 -8.84 10.64
CA GLY A 176 6.33 -8.92 10.30
C GLY A 176 5.39 -8.17 11.27
N ARG A 177 4.06 -8.21 11.03
CA ARG A 177 3.02 -7.67 11.95
C ARG A 177 1.67 -8.36 11.77
N PHE A 178 0.83 -8.29 12.79
CA PHE A 178 -0.56 -8.71 12.70
C PHE A 178 -1.46 -7.64 12.03
N SER A 179 -2.29 -8.06 11.08
CA SER A 179 -3.38 -7.24 10.50
C SER A 179 -4.73 -7.93 10.72
N GLY A 180 -5.86 -7.27 10.52
CA GLY A 180 -7.14 -7.96 10.38
C GLY A 180 -7.18 -8.70 9.03
N PRO A 181 -8.13 -9.62 8.79
CA PRO A 181 -8.36 -10.14 7.46
C PRO A 181 -8.72 -9.02 6.47
N TRP A 182 -8.34 -9.15 5.20
CA TRP A 182 -8.63 -8.14 4.19
C TRP A 182 -8.93 -8.72 2.81
N GLY A 183 -9.71 -8.00 2.02
CA GLY A 183 -10.06 -8.36 0.65
C GLY A 183 -9.81 -7.21 -0.32
N CYS A 184 -9.37 -7.55 -1.54
CA CYS A 184 -9.19 -6.57 -2.61
C CYS A 184 -10.41 -6.62 -3.53
N PRO A 185 -11.25 -5.57 -3.58
CA PRO A 185 -12.33 -5.50 -4.55
C PRO A 185 -11.78 -5.25 -5.97
N GLU A 186 -12.42 -5.86 -6.97
CA GLU A 186 -11.96 -5.82 -8.37
C GLU A 186 -13.02 -5.19 -9.29
N PRO A 187 -12.70 -4.10 -10.01
CA PRO A 187 -13.62 -3.46 -10.95
C PRO A 187 -14.25 -4.43 -11.97
N GLU A 188 -13.46 -5.38 -12.46
CA GLU A 188 -13.91 -6.38 -13.43
C GLU A 188 -15.03 -7.28 -12.89
N ARG A 189 -15.03 -7.62 -11.59
CA ARG A 189 -16.08 -8.43 -10.96
C ARG A 189 -17.41 -7.68 -10.86
N ALA A 190 -17.37 -6.35 -10.77
CA ALA A 190 -18.55 -5.50 -10.85
C ALA A 190 -18.99 -5.20 -12.30
N GLY A 191 -18.18 -5.60 -13.29
CA GLY A 191 -18.41 -5.34 -14.71
C GLY A 191 -18.19 -3.88 -15.09
N VAL A 192 -17.19 -3.22 -14.49
CA VAL A 192 -16.84 -1.82 -14.77
C VAL A 192 -15.35 -1.66 -15.04
N ASP A 193 -15.00 -0.71 -15.91
CA ASP A 193 -13.61 -0.43 -16.33
C ASP A 193 -13.20 1.03 -16.11
N GLY A 194 -14.12 1.88 -15.63
CA GLY A 194 -13.87 3.30 -15.36
C GLY A 194 -13.92 4.21 -16.59
N THR A 195 -14.29 3.70 -17.76
CA THR A 195 -14.33 4.50 -19.01
C THR A 195 -15.60 5.35 -19.15
N ALA A 196 -16.65 5.03 -18.41
CA ALA A 196 -17.93 5.72 -18.42
C ALA A 196 -18.57 5.76 -17.02
N GLU A 197 -19.52 6.67 -16.84
CA GLU A 197 -20.37 6.72 -15.65
C GLU A 197 -21.16 5.41 -15.50
N ALA A 198 -21.16 4.84 -14.29
CA ALA A 198 -21.90 3.61 -14.00
C ALA A 198 -23.41 3.86 -13.92
N THR A 199 -24.21 2.98 -14.51
CA THR A 199 -25.66 2.93 -14.28
C THR A 199 -25.97 2.54 -12.83
N ALA A 200 -27.21 2.75 -12.38
CA ALA A 200 -27.64 2.34 -11.04
C ALA A 200 -27.42 0.83 -10.78
N GLU A 201 -27.61 -0.01 -11.80
CA GLU A 201 -27.36 -1.45 -11.72
C GLU A 201 -25.86 -1.77 -11.57
N MET A 202 -25.00 -1.06 -12.31
CA MET A 202 -23.54 -1.18 -12.16
C MET A 202 -23.08 -0.69 -10.79
N GLN A 203 -23.59 0.44 -10.30
CA GLN A 203 -23.31 0.94 -8.95
C GLN A 203 -23.72 -0.08 -7.88
N HIS A 204 -24.88 -0.72 -8.03
CA HIS A 204 -25.28 -1.81 -7.14
C HIS A 204 -24.30 -2.99 -7.19
N ARG A 205 -23.83 -3.41 -8.37
CA ARG A 205 -22.79 -4.46 -8.48
C ARG A 205 -21.47 -4.06 -7.83
N ILE A 206 -21.07 -2.79 -7.91
CA ILE A 206 -19.87 -2.29 -7.20
C ILE A 206 -20.05 -2.45 -5.69
N VAL A 207 -21.20 -2.04 -5.14
CA VAL A 207 -21.50 -2.24 -3.71
C VAL A 207 -21.43 -3.71 -3.34
N VAL A 208 -22.07 -4.61 -4.11
CA VAL A 208 -22.00 -6.05 -3.88
C VAL A 208 -20.56 -6.55 -3.89
N GLU A 209 -19.74 -6.12 -4.83
CA GLU A 209 -18.33 -6.50 -4.93
C GLU A 209 -17.50 -6.03 -3.73
N LEU A 210 -17.74 -4.83 -3.18
CA LEU A 210 -17.03 -4.35 -1.98
C LEU A 210 -17.30 -5.23 -0.75
N PHE A 211 -18.56 -5.64 -0.55
CA PHE A 211 -18.96 -6.50 0.56
C PHE A 211 -18.53 -7.96 0.33
N ASP A 212 -18.62 -8.46 -0.91
CA ASP A 212 -18.16 -9.80 -1.27
C ASP A 212 -16.63 -9.91 -1.11
N ALA A 213 -15.88 -8.87 -1.48
CA ALA A 213 -14.43 -8.81 -1.26
C ALA A 213 -14.07 -8.94 0.21
N ALA A 214 -14.78 -8.26 1.11
CA ALA A 214 -14.56 -8.38 2.56
C ALA A 214 -14.77 -9.84 3.05
N LEU A 215 -15.85 -10.50 2.61
CA LEU A 215 -16.11 -11.90 2.93
C LEU A 215 -15.04 -12.84 2.36
N ARG A 216 -14.68 -12.68 1.08
CA ARG A 216 -13.61 -13.47 0.44
C ARG A 216 -12.29 -13.31 1.18
N GLY A 217 -11.95 -12.07 1.57
CA GLY A 217 -10.76 -11.78 2.35
C GLY A 217 -10.70 -12.48 3.71
N VAL A 218 -11.84 -12.65 4.38
CA VAL A 218 -11.94 -13.47 5.60
C VAL A 218 -11.67 -14.94 5.27
N GLN A 219 -12.36 -15.50 4.27
CA GLN A 219 -12.23 -16.92 3.92
C GLN A 219 -10.80 -17.28 3.53
N GLU A 220 -10.17 -16.48 2.66
CA GLU A 220 -8.81 -16.71 2.15
C GLU A 220 -7.74 -16.67 3.25
N ARG A 221 -7.97 -15.91 4.33
CA ARG A 221 -6.95 -15.65 5.37
C ARG A 221 -7.16 -16.38 6.67
N THR A 222 -8.37 -16.88 6.90
CA THR A 222 -8.74 -17.55 8.16
C THR A 222 -9.33 -18.93 7.94
N ALA A 223 -9.62 -19.29 6.68
CA ALA A 223 -10.36 -20.49 6.28
C ALA A 223 -11.76 -20.63 6.90
N VAL A 224 -12.28 -19.59 7.58
CA VAL A 224 -13.63 -19.60 8.13
C VAL A 224 -14.64 -19.67 6.97
N PRO A 225 -15.53 -20.67 6.93
CA PRO A 225 -16.46 -20.84 5.83
C PRO A 225 -17.56 -19.76 5.85
N ARG A 226 -18.03 -19.36 4.67
CA ARG A 226 -18.94 -18.22 4.47
C ARG A 226 -20.26 -18.37 5.21
N GLU A 227 -20.75 -19.60 5.34
CA GLU A 227 -22.00 -19.95 6.04
C GLU A 227 -21.90 -19.69 7.55
N ARG A 228 -20.68 -19.54 8.07
CA ARG A 228 -20.41 -19.22 9.48
C ARG A 228 -20.19 -17.72 9.71
N LEU A 229 -20.28 -16.88 8.67
CA LEU A 229 -20.06 -15.43 8.73
C LEU A 229 -21.38 -14.66 8.71
N SER A 230 -21.47 -13.57 9.48
CA SER A 230 -22.59 -12.63 9.41
C SER A 230 -22.51 -11.79 8.12
N GLN A 231 -23.59 -11.10 7.76
CA GLN A 231 -23.53 -10.02 6.77
C GLN A 231 -22.47 -8.98 7.19
N PRO A 232 -21.60 -8.52 6.27
CA PRO A 232 -20.67 -7.45 6.58
C PRO A 232 -21.39 -6.14 6.85
N ARG A 233 -20.82 -5.32 7.71
CA ARG A 233 -21.23 -3.91 7.86
C ARG A 233 -20.05 -3.01 7.56
N PHE A 234 -20.26 -1.99 6.73
CA PHE A 234 -19.29 -0.92 6.54
C PHE A 234 -19.32 0.02 7.75
N ILE A 235 -18.18 0.20 8.42
CA ILE A 235 -18.08 0.92 9.70
C ILE A 235 -17.16 2.13 9.66
N GLY A 236 -16.37 2.30 8.59
CA GLY A 236 -15.47 3.44 8.48
C GLY A 236 -14.53 3.34 7.29
N CYS A 237 -13.73 4.37 7.13
CA CYS A 237 -12.70 4.44 6.09
C CYS A 237 -11.47 5.13 6.69
N MET A 238 -10.30 4.60 6.44
CA MET A 238 -9.04 5.18 6.92
C MET A 238 -8.05 5.38 5.78
N ALA A 239 -7.07 6.25 5.96
CA ALA A 239 -5.90 6.35 5.09
C ALA A 239 -4.61 6.31 5.92
N ASP A 240 -3.66 5.46 5.52
CA ASP A 240 -2.42 5.30 6.28
C ASP A 240 -1.53 6.53 6.07
N SER A 241 -0.78 7.01 7.07
CA SER A 241 0.00 8.24 6.86
C SER A 241 1.24 8.04 5.99
N ARG A 242 1.64 6.79 5.73
CA ARG A 242 2.85 6.50 4.96
C ARG A 242 2.60 6.60 3.48
N HIS A 243 1.49 6.09 2.95
CA HIS A 243 1.11 6.06 1.55
C HIS A 243 -0.21 6.79 1.26
N CYS A 244 -0.95 7.20 2.29
CA CYS A 244 -2.34 7.69 2.21
C CYS A 244 -3.24 6.73 1.43
N LYS A 245 -3.01 5.42 1.58
CA LYS A 245 -3.81 4.41 0.92
C LYS A 245 -5.13 4.24 1.68
N PRO A 246 -6.28 4.36 1.01
CA PRO A 246 -7.58 4.18 1.63
C PRO A 246 -7.86 2.69 1.92
N GLU A 247 -8.37 2.42 3.12
CA GLU A 247 -8.89 1.11 3.53
C GLU A 247 -10.34 1.30 4.02
N LEU A 248 -11.28 0.64 3.36
CA LEU A 248 -12.67 0.55 3.82
C LEU A 248 -12.73 -0.49 4.93
N ILE A 249 -13.34 -0.14 6.06
CA ILE A 249 -13.34 -0.97 7.26
C ILE A 249 -14.71 -1.63 7.40
N PHE A 250 -14.70 -2.95 7.51
CA PHE A 250 -15.89 -3.77 7.69
C PHE A 250 -15.87 -4.48 9.04
N LEU A 251 -17.05 -4.68 9.62
CA LEU A 251 -17.26 -5.55 10.77
C LEU A 251 -17.99 -6.82 10.31
N ILE A 252 -17.43 -7.98 10.63
CA ILE A 252 -18.02 -9.29 10.35
C ILE A 252 -17.95 -10.12 11.63
N HIS A 253 -18.99 -10.88 11.94
CA HIS A 253 -18.98 -11.84 13.02
C HIS A 253 -18.88 -13.26 12.47
N THR A 254 -18.26 -14.15 13.23
CA THR A 254 -18.35 -15.59 12.98
C THR A 254 -19.04 -16.31 14.15
N THR A 255 -19.75 -17.37 13.82
CA THR A 255 -20.34 -18.29 14.80
C THR A 255 -19.30 -19.22 15.43
N LEU A 256 -18.03 -19.17 15.00
CA LEU A 256 -16.92 -19.90 15.62
C LEU A 256 -16.31 -19.08 16.76
N ASP A 257 -15.85 -19.75 17.81
CA ASP A 257 -14.98 -19.14 18.81
C ASP A 257 -13.53 -19.10 18.30
N ALA A 258 -12.63 -18.46 19.04
CA ALA A 258 -11.22 -18.38 18.67
C ALA A 258 -10.56 -19.76 18.44
N ALA A 259 -10.93 -20.77 19.24
CA ALA A 259 -10.40 -22.13 19.08
C ALA A 259 -10.89 -22.77 17.78
N GLY A 260 -12.17 -22.60 17.44
CA GLY A 260 -12.77 -23.08 16.20
C GLY A 260 -12.20 -22.41 14.96
N VAL A 261 -11.93 -21.09 15.01
CA VAL A 261 -11.24 -20.38 13.92
C VAL A 261 -9.82 -20.93 13.73
N ARG A 262 -9.07 -21.11 14.83
CA ARG A 262 -7.72 -21.68 14.76
C ARG A 262 -7.71 -23.10 14.19
N ALA A 263 -8.66 -23.94 14.58
CA ALA A 263 -8.80 -25.29 14.05
C ALA A 263 -9.11 -25.28 12.54
N GLN A 264 -10.03 -24.42 12.10
CA GLN A 264 -10.34 -24.25 10.68
C GLN A 264 -9.11 -23.82 9.86
N TYR A 265 -8.35 -22.86 10.38
CA TYR A 265 -7.13 -22.39 9.73
C TYR A 265 -6.04 -23.47 9.64
N ALA A 266 -5.87 -24.25 10.70
CA ALA A 266 -4.90 -25.36 10.73
C ALA A 266 -5.23 -26.45 9.69
N GLU A 267 -6.51 -26.76 9.53
CA GLU A 267 -6.98 -27.83 8.63
C GLU A 267 -7.04 -27.38 7.16
N HIS A 268 -7.48 -26.14 6.91
CA HIS A 268 -7.85 -25.67 5.57
C HIS A 268 -7.05 -24.45 5.09
N GLY A 269 -6.12 -23.90 5.88
CA GLY A 269 -5.36 -22.68 5.59
C GLY A 269 -4.27 -22.80 4.51
N GLY A 270 -4.18 -23.93 3.81
CA GLY A 270 -3.38 -24.12 2.60
C GLY A 270 -1.92 -23.67 2.70
N GLY A 271 -1.04 -24.46 3.31
CA GLY A 271 0.42 -24.20 3.37
C GLY A 271 0.85 -22.97 4.20
N LEU A 272 -0.06 -22.03 4.46
CA LEU A 272 0.07 -20.89 5.37
C LEU A 272 -0.52 -21.19 6.76
N GLY A 273 -1.22 -22.34 6.90
CA GLY A 273 -2.00 -22.77 8.07
C GLY A 273 -1.22 -23.06 9.36
N ASP A 274 -0.05 -22.43 9.56
CA ASP A 274 0.58 -22.42 10.89
C ASP A 274 -0.36 -21.70 11.86
N PRO A 275 -0.92 -22.38 12.88
CA PRO A 275 -1.85 -21.77 13.83
C PRO A 275 -1.29 -20.53 14.54
N ASP A 276 0.03 -20.40 14.60
CA ASP A 276 0.73 -19.25 15.20
C ASP A 276 0.66 -18.00 14.32
N ASN A 277 0.24 -18.12 13.05
CA ASN A 277 -0.10 -17.00 12.19
C ASN A 277 -1.44 -16.36 12.54
N LEU A 278 -2.19 -16.88 13.52
CA LEU A 278 -3.42 -16.28 14.03
C LEU A 278 -3.29 -15.84 15.49
N GLU A 279 -3.59 -14.57 15.72
CA GLU A 279 -3.68 -13.98 17.05
C GLU A 279 -5.11 -13.53 17.33
N PHE A 280 -5.52 -13.58 18.59
CA PHE A 280 -6.89 -13.28 19.00
C PHE A 280 -6.89 -12.33 20.19
N TRP A 281 -7.62 -11.23 20.09
CA TRP A 281 -7.64 -10.23 21.15
C TRP A 281 -9.06 -9.80 21.54
N PRO A 282 -9.38 -9.62 22.83
CA PRO A 282 -10.72 -9.20 23.25
C PRO A 282 -11.14 -7.89 22.58
N MET A 283 -12.34 -7.88 22.00
CA MET A 283 -12.88 -6.70 21.29
C MET A 283 -12.94 -5.46 22.19
N VAL A 284 -13.30 -5.64 23.45
CA VAL A 284 -13.45 -4.57 24.45
C VAL A 284 -12.15 -3.81 24.75
N SER A 285 -10.99 -4.40 24.45
CA SER A 285 -9.68 -3.81 24.70
C SER A 285 -8.78 -3.86 23.47
N LEU A 286 -9.37 -3.96 22.27
CA LEU A 286 -8.61 -4.01 21.01
C LEU A 286 -7.83 -2.73 20.73
N VAL A 287 -8.35 -1.58 21.17
CA VAL A 287 -7.64 -0.29 21.08
C VAL A 287 -6.33 -0.28 21.87
N ASP A 288 -6.25 -1.10 22.92
CA ASP A 288 -5.10 -1.23 23.82
C ASP A 288 -4.32 -2.53 23.56
N CYS A 289 -4.48 -3.13 22.37
CA CYS A 289 -3.82 -4.38 22.03
C CYS A 289 -2.28 -4.21 22.08
N PRO A 290 -1.56 -4.96 22.94
CA PRO A 290 -0.12 -4.84 23.09
C PRO A 290 0.65 -5.58 21.98
N VAL A 291 -0.06 -6.36 21.17
CA VAL A 291 0.51 -7.11 20.04
C VAL A 291 0.95 -6.13 18.96
N LEU A 292 2.02 -6.48 18.25
CA LEU A 292 2.55 -5.68 17.16
C LEU A 292 1.61 -5.69 15.95
N VAL A 293 0.64 -4.77 15.94
CA VAL A 293 -0.39 -4.66 14.89
C VAL A 293 -0.06 -3.58 13.85
N THR A 294 -0.72 -3.65 12.69
CA THR A 294 -0.70 -2.60 11.66
C THR A 294 -1.48 -1.36 12.11
N CYS A 295 -1.22 -0.22 11.47
CA CYS A 295 -2.06 0.97 11.66
C CYS A 295 -3.52 0.75 11.27
N VAL A 296 -3.78 -0.16 10.32
CA VAL A 296 -5.12 -0.49 9.84
C VAL A 296 -5.92 -1.19 10.93
N VAL A 297 -5.34 -2.12 11.68
CA VAL A 297 -5.98 -2.74 12.85
C VAL A 297 -6.32 -1.70 13.91
N ARG A 298 -5.41 -0.76 14.19
CA ARG A 298 -5.69 0.31 15.16
C ARG A 298 -6.83 1.22 14.72
N ALA A 299 -6.87 1.58 13.43
CA ALA A 299 -7.98 2.35 12.86
C ALA A 299 -9.29 1.57 12.97
N ALA A 300 -9.27 0.28 12.64
CA ALA A 300 -10.41 -0.59 12.70
C ALA A 300 -10.90 -0.81 14.15
N ALA A 301 -10.00 -0.89 15.11
CA ALA A 301 -10.30 -0.94 16.54
C ALA A 301 -10.96 0.34 17.03
N GLN A 302 -10.47 1.51 16.62
CA GLN A 302 -11.10 2.80 16.93
C GLN A 302 -12.52 2.89 16.34
N CYS A 303 -12.70 2.51 15.07
CA CYS A 303 -14.04 2.45 14.48
C CYS A 303 -14.93 1.49 15.27
N ALA A 304 -14.48 0.27 15.55
CA ALA A 304 -15.28 -0.72 16.26
C ALA A 304 -15.67 -0.28 17.68
N ALA A 305 -14.78 0.39 18.41
CA ALA A 305 -15.05 0.91 19.75
C ALA A 305 -16.08 2.05 19.75
N ALA A 306 -16.15 2.82 18.67
CA ALA A 306 -17.09 3.93 18.50
C ALA A 306 -18.43 3.51 17.88
N LEU A 307 -18.65 2.21 17.60
CA LEU A 307 -19.91 1.74 17.03
C LEU A 307 -21.02 1.65 18.07
N ALA A 308 -22.23 2.06 17.66
CA ALA A 308 -23.43 1.73 18.40
C ALA A 308 -23.65 0.20 18.40
N PRO A 309 -23.99 -0.40 19.56
CA PRO A 309 -24.30 -1.83 19.64
C PRO A 309 -25.38 -2.22 18.64
N SER A 310 -25.17 -3.33 17.94
CA SER A 310 -26.14 -3.88 16.99
C SER A 310 -25.90 -5.37 16.81
N GLU A 311 -26.98 -6.14 16.71
CA GLU A 311 -26.88 -7.58 16.52
C GLU A 311 -26.35 -7.94 15.13
N PRO A 312 -25.51 -8.99 15.01
CA PRO A 312 -25.08 -9.48 13.71
C PRO A 312 -26.26 -10.07 12.93
N LEU A 313 -26.32 -9.79 11.63
CA LEU A 313 -27.33 -10.35 10.73
C LEU A 313 -26.83 -11.68 10.14
N TRP A 314 -27.54 -12.76 10.44
CA TRP A 314 -27.22 -14.12 9.99
C TRP A 314 -28.19 -14.56 8.89
N THR A 315 -28.01 -14.04 7.69
CA THR A 315 -28.74 -14.48 6.50
C THR A 315 -27.79 -15.16 5.54
N GLU A 316 -28.31 -16.08 4.71
CA GLU A 316 -27.51 -16.67 3.63
C GLU A 316 -26.91 -15.55 2.78
N HIS A 317 -25.61 -15.64 2.59
CA HIS A 317 -24.95 -14.76 1.65
C HIS A 317 -25.36 -15.19 0.25
N PRO A 318 -25.63 -14.24 -0.67
CA PRO A 318 -25.80 -14.61 -2.06
C PRO A 318 -24.56 -15.40 -2.51
N PRO A 319 -24.72 -16.44 -3.35
CA PRO A 319 -23.59 -17.23 -3.83
C PRO A 319 -22.54 -16.28 -4.41
N SER A 320 -21.27 -16.47 -4.01
CA SER A 320 -20.15 -15.70 -4.58
C SER A 320 -20.27 -15.75 -6.10
N GLY A 321 -20.29 -14.57 -6.72
CA GLY A 321 -20.74 -14.38 -8.09
C GLY A 321 -20.24 -15.47 -9.04
N ALA A 322 -21.19 -16.04 -9.79
CA ALA A 322 -20.91 -16.73 -11.04
C ALA A 322 -19.92 -15.90 -11.88
N PRO A 323 -19.08 -16.54 -12.73
CA PRO A 323 -18.19 -15.79 -13.62
C PRO A 323 -19.01 -14.71 -14.32
N ALA A 324 -18.46 -13.49 -14.36
CA ALA A 324 -19.06 -12.37 -15.09
C ALA A 324 -19.58 -12.89 -16.43
N PRO A 325 -20.80 -12.50 -16.88
CA PRO A 325 -21.27 -12.91 -18.19
C PRO A 325 -20.16 -12.56 -19.18
N ALA A 326 -19.61 -13.58 -19.84
CA ALA A 326 -18.50 -13.43 -20.74
C ALA A 326 -18.82 -12.25 -21.66
N ALA A 327 -18.04 -11.17 -21.52
CA ALA A 327 -18.10 -10.05 -22.44
C ALA A 327 -17.99 -10.68 -23.83
N GLN A 328 -19.09 -10.64 -24.59
CA GLN A 328 -19.14 -11.23 -25.91
C GLN A 328 -18.02 -10.60 -26.71
N GLN A 329 -17.03 -11.43 -27.06
CA GLN A 329 -16.05 -11.09 -28.07
C GLN A 329 -16.79 -10.71 -29.35
N ALA A 330 -16.71 -9.43 -29.71
CA ALA A 330 -16.81 -8.97 -31.08
C ALA A 330 -15.54 -8.21 -31.42
N ALA A 331 -14.55 -9.01 -31.81
CA ALA A 331 -13.35 -8.70 -32.56
C ALA A 331 -13.40 -7.44 -33.46
N LYS A 332 -12.31 -6.67 -33.46
CA LYS A 332 -11.24 -6.80 -34.48
C LYS A 332 -10.13 -5.79 -34.21
N ALA A 333 -8.94 -6.32 -33.96
CA ALA A 333 -7.69 -5.58 -34.08
C ALA A 333 -7.64 -4.90 -35.47
N LYS A 334 -7.52 -3.57 -35.48
CA LYS A 334 -7.04 -2.85 -36.66
C LYS A 334 -5.56 -3.17 -36.82
N PRO A 335 -5.08 -3.58 -38.00
CA PRO A 335 -3.65 -3.70 -38.24
C PRO A 335 -3.05 -2.30 -38.26
N GLU A 336 -1.97 -2.11 -37.51
CA GLU A 336 -1.08 -0.95 -37.64
C GLU A 336 -0.56 -0.85 -39.08
N PRO A 337 -0.29 0.36 -39.60
CA PRO A 337 0.08 0.54 -41.00
C PRO A 337 1.46 -0.06 -41.29
N LYS A 338 1.53 -0.91 -42.31
CA LYS A 338 2.77 -1.37 -42.91
C LYS A 338 3.55 -0.19 -43.49
N LEU A 339 4.65 0.21 -42.85
CA LEU A 339 5.71 0.96 -43.52
C LEU A 339 6.60 -0.02 -44.28
N GLN A 340 6.68 0.19 -45.58
CA GLN A 340 7.47 -0.58 -46.53
C GLN A 340 8.97 -0.29 -46.37
N ALA A 341 9.77 -1.34 -46.54
CA ALA A 341 11.22 -1.30 -46.57
C ALA A 341 11.74 -0.58 -47.83
N GLY A 342 12.80 0.22 -47.65
CA GLY A 342 13.57 0.83 -48.73
C GLY A 342 14.98 1.23 -48.29
N ASN A 343 15.93 0.31 -48.51
CA ASN A 343 17.39 0.47 -48.69
C ASN A 343 18.29 1.08 -47.60
N LYS A 344 18.96 0.17 -46.88
CA LYS A 344 20.43 -0.03 -46.78
C LYS A 344 21.34 1.22 -46.79
N ALA A 345 21.83 1.57 -45.60
CA ALA A 345 23.20 2.04 -45.37
C ALA A 345 23.58 1.82 -43.89
N GLU A 346 24.46 0.86 -43.61
CA GLU A 346 25.30 0.83 -42.40
C GLU A 346 26.35 1.95 -42.52
N PRO A 347 26.77 2.63 -41.44
CA PRO A 347 27.68 2.00 -40.48
C PRO A 347 27.57 2.40 -38.99
N LYS A 348 28.06 1.45 -38.18
CA LYS A 348 28.77 1.55 -36.89
C LYS A 348 28.00 1.74 -35.58
N ALA A 349 28.04 0.63 -34.84
CA ALA A 349 27.91 0.47 -33.41
C ALA A 349 28.57 1.59 -32.58
N GLY A 350 27.80 2.10 -31.62
CA GLY A 350 28.29 2.72 -30.39
C GLY A 350 27.69 1.94 -29.22
N ALA A 351 28.39 0.89 -28.78
CA ALA A 351 28.13 0.27 -27.50
C ALA A 351 28.57 1.24 -26.39
N SER A 352 27.72 1.51 -25.41
CA SER A 352 28.15 2.00 -24.11
C SER A 352 28.29 0.78 -23.21
N GLU A 353 29.49 0.21 -23.21
CA GLU A 353 29.91 -0.89 -22.34
C GLU A 353 29.76 -0.48 -20.87
N SER A 354 28.93 -1.21 -20.11
CA SER A 354 29.08 -1.28 -18.65
C SER A 354 30.35 -2.08 -18.38
N GLY A 355 31.45 -1.37 -18.15
CA GLY A 355 32.74 -1.96 -17.78
C GLY A 355 32.64 -2.78 -16.47
N PRO A 356 33.70 -3.55 -16.14
CA PRO A 356 33.73 -4.39 -14.94
C PRO A 356 33.45 -3.56 -13.68
N SER A 357 32.50 -4.01 -12.85
CA SER A 357 32.20 -3.37 -11.57
C SER A 357 33.46 -3.35 -10.72
N SER A 358 34.03 -2.15 -10.58
CA SER A 358 35.27 -1.95 -9.86
C SER A 358 34.95 -1.88 -8.37
N THR A 359 35.63 -2.71 -7.57
CA THR A 359 35.54 -2.64 -6.11
C THR A 359 36.52 -1.59 -5.60
N TRP A 360 36.14 -0.85 -4.58
CA TRP A 360 36.93 0.21 -3.97
C TRP A 360 37.02 0.02 -2.46
N ARG A 361 38.17 0.39 -1.88
CA ARG A 361 38.38 0.43 -0.43
C ARG A 361 38.53 1.87 0.05
N VAL A 362 37.86 2.20 1.16
CA VAL A 362 38.00 3.50 1.82
C VAL A 362 39.34 3.56 2.55
N VAL A 363 40.25 4.42 2.09
CA VAL A 363 41.57 4.65 2.71
C VAL A 363 41.66 6.02 3.40
N GLY A 364 40.70 6.91 3.17
CA GLY A 364 40.61 8.20 3.83
C GLY A 364 39.88 8.18 5.17
N GLY A 365 39.96 9.28 5.93
CA GLY A 365 39.14 9.49 7.11
C GLY A 365 39.42 8.55 8.30
N ALA A 366 40.68 8.20 8.57
CA ALA A 366 41.09 7.23 9.59
C ALA A 366 40.32 7.29 10.92
N ASP A 367 40.04 8.49 11.44
CA ASP A 367 39.36 8.65 12.75
C ASP A 367 37.83 8.77 12.68
N LYS A 368 37.26 9.20 11.54
CA LYS A 368 35.84 9.61 11.45
C LYS A 368 35.08 9.05 10.25
N GLY A 369 35.76 8.35 9.34
CA GLY A 369 35.22 7.99 8.03
C GLY A 369 35.11 9.16 7.07
N ILE A 370 34.73 8.84 5.83
CA ILE A 370 34.57 9.79 4.73
C ILE A 370 33.13 10.31 4.64
N VAL A 371 32.96 11.54 4.15
CA VAL A 371 31.64 12.18 4.02
C VAL A 371 30.87 11.53 2.89
N VAL A 372 29.71 10.97 3.24
CA VAL A 372 28.72 10.46 2.29
C VAL A 372 27.64 11.52 2.11
N ARG A 373 27.19 11.72 0.88
CA ARG A 373 26.07 12.62 0.58
C ARG A 373 24.97 11.90 -0.17
N GLU A 374 23.75 12.40 -0.02
CA GLU A 374 22.56 11.80 -0.63
C GLU A 374 22.57 11.90 -2.17
N ALA A 375 23.21 12.93 -2.74
CA ALA A 375 23.31 13.13 -4.18
C ALA A 375 24.74 13.48 -4.65
N CYS A 376 24.95 13.46 -5.96
CA CYS A 376 26.24 13.78 -6.57
C CYS A 376 26.75 15.18 -6.16
N ASP A 377 25.84 16.14 -5.97
CA ASP A 377 26.14 17.51 -5.56
C ASP A 377 26.84 17.57 -4.18
N ARG A 378 27.89 18.41 -4.09
CA ARG A 378 28.68 18.64 -2.87
C ARG A 378 27.93 19.44 -1.80
N THR A 379 26.78 20.04 -2.11
CA THR A 379 25.91 20.73 -1.16
C THR A 379 24.69 19.90 -0.74
N SER A 380 24.52 18.69 -1.26
CA SER A 380 23.43 17.79 -0.86
C SER A 380 23.57 17.33 0.60
N PRO A 381 22.47 16.93 1.27
CA PRO A 381 22.51 16.51 2.67
C PRO A 381 23.60 15.47 2.96
N GLU A 382 24.31 15.64 4.08
CA GLU A 382 25.28 14.65 4.56
C GLU A 382 24.55 13.48 5.20
N LEU A 383 24.93 12.28 4.79
CA LEU A 383 24.53 11.02 5.42
C LEU A 383 25.55 10.65 6.51
N PRO A 384 25.28 9.63 7.34
CA PRO A 384 26.30 9.05 8.20
C PRO A 384 27.59 8.75 7.42
N ARG A 385 28.75 8.89 8.08
CA ARG A 385 30.04 8.72 7.40
C ARG A 385 30.31 7.26 7.08
N LEU A 386 30.97 7.01 5.95
CA LEU A 386 31.45 5.69 5.58
C LEU A 386 32.82 5.45 6.22
N ALA A 387 32.93 4.42 7.05
CA ALA A 387 34.10 4.17 7.87
C ALA A 387 35.36 3.86 7.04
N HIS A 388 36.53 4.13 7.63
CA HIS A 388 37.81 3.73 7.06
C HIS A 388 37.90 2.20 6.96
N GLY A 389 38.40 1.68 5.85
CA GLY A 389 38.50 0.25 5.58
C GLY A 389 37.27 -0.37 4.92
N SER A 390 36.13 0.33 4.88
CA SER A 390 34.90 -0.15 4.21
C SER A 390 35.14 -0.44 2.73
N ARG A 391 34.47 -1.47 2.22
CA ARG A 391 34.55 -1.90 0.81
C ARG A 391 33.25 -1.60 0.11
N VAL A 392 33.34 -1.04 -1.09
CA VAL A 392 32.19 -0.55 -1.85
C VAL A 392 32.30 -0.89 -3.32
N GLU A 393 31.16 -1.11 -3.96
CA GLU A 393 31.03 -1.34 -5.39
C GLU A 393 30.70 -0.01 -6.10
N GLU A 394 31.39 0.29 -7.19
CA GLU A 394 31.09 1.43 -8.07
C GLU A 394 29.77 1.18 -8.82
N ILE A 395 28.73 1.95 -8.50
CA ILE A 395 27.48 1.98 -9.27
C ILE A 395 27.63 2.98 -10.42
N GLU A 396 28.10 4.20 -10.09
CA GLU A 396 28.19 5.31 -11.04
C GLU A 396 29.34 6.23 -10.64
N ARG A 397 30.03 6.83 -11.62
CA ARG A 397 31.10 7.80 -11.38
C ARG A 397 30.87 9.07 -12.17
N SER A 398 30.92 10.20 -11.48
CA SER A 398 30.79 11.54 -12.06
C SER A 398 31.97 12.40 -11.64
N GLY A 399 32.99 12.49 -12.52
CA GLY A 399 34.25 13.17 -12.20
C GLY A 399 34.97 12.52 -11.00
N GLU A 400 35.20 13.31 -9.94
CA GLU A 400 35.80 12.84 -8.68
C GLU A 400 34.76 12.31 -7.67
N ARG A 401 33.51 12.10 -8.09
CA ARG A 401 32.42 11.61 -7.23
C ARG A 401 32.07 10.18 -7.61
N LEU A 402 31.92 9.32 -6.60
CA LEU A 402 31.56 7.92 -6.73
C LEU A 402 30.22 7.69 -6.05
N HIS A 403 29.23 7.22 -6.80
CA HIS A 403 28.04 6.60 -6.27
C HIS A 403 28.34 5.13 -5.99
N TYR A 404 28.15 4.71 -4.75
CA TYR A 404 28.58 3.41 -4.32
C TYR A 404 27.43 2.60 -3.71
N LYS A 405 27.58 1.27 -3.75
CA LYS A 405 26.86 0.31 -2.89
C LYS A 405 27.84 -0.29 -1.89
N LYS A 406 27.54 -0.28 -0.60
CA LYS A 406 28.40 -0.86 0.43
C LYS A 406 28.40 -2.38 0.30
N LEU A 407 29.59 -2.98 0.27
CA LEU A 407 29.77 -4.43 0.32
C LEU A 407 30.09 -4.87 1.75
N GLU A 408 30.94 -4.12 2.45
CA GLU A 408 31.47 -4.48 3.76
C GLU A 408 31.87 -3.23 4.56
N GLY A 409 31.75 -3.28 5.89
CA GLY A 409 32.13 -2.19 6.82
C GLY A 409 30.98 -1.33 7.32
N ASP A 410 31.32 -0.28 8.07
CA ASP A 410 30.36 0.61 8.75
C ASP A 410 30.06 1.87 7.94
N GLY A 411 28.82 2.35 8.04
CA GLY A 411 28.30 3.51 7.30
C GLY A 411 27.08 3.17 6.44
N PRO A 412 26.55 4.13 5.65
CA PRO A 412 25.37 3.95 4.81
C PRO A 412 25.56 2.90 3.72
N ASP A 413 24.50 2.18 3.39
CA ASP A 413 24.51 1.11 2.36
C ASP A 413 24.67 1.65 0.93
N SER A 414 24.39 2.94 0.71
CA SER A 414 24.69 3.64 -0.53
C SER A 414 24.86 5.13 -0.31
N GLY A 415 25.45 5.80 -1.30
CA GLY A 415 25.54 7.26 -1.35
C GLY A 415 26.67 7.76 -2.24
N TRP A 416 26.87 9.08 -2.23
CA TRP A 416 27.88 9.75 -3.03
C TRP A 416 29.05 10.23 -2.18
N VAL A 417 30.23 9.72 -2.50
CA VAL A 417 31.50 10.05 -1.85
C VAL A 417 32.47 10.68 -2.85
N SER A 418 33.49 11.37 -2.36
CA SER A 418 34.57 11.88 -3.21
C SER A 418 35.69 10.85 -3.25
N ILE A 419 36.24 10.60 -4.44
CA ILE A 419 37.38 9.68 -4.63
C ILE A 419 38.66 10.27 -4.03
N ALA A 420 38.84 11.59 -4.15
CA ALA A 420 39.93 12.34 -3.54
C ALA A 420 39.44 13.71 -3.05
N VAL A 421 40.14 14.28 -2.06
CA VAL A 421 39.93 15.66 -1.60
C VAL A 421 41.29 16.33 -1.39
N SER A 422 41.50 17.47 -2.05
CA SER A 422 42.76 18.24 -1.96
C SER A 422 44.01 17.41 -2.26
N GLY A 423 43.93 16.52 -3.26
CA GLY A 423 45.04 15.66 -3.68
C GLY A 423 45.29 14.43 -2.79
N LYS A 424 44.50 14.21 -1.74
CA LYS A 424 44.55 12.98 -0.92
C LYS A 424 43.45 12.02 -1.36
N GLU A 425 43.83 10.78 -1.64
CA GLU A 425 42.89 9.71 -1.98
C GLU A 425 42.06 9.31 -0.75
N LEU A 426 40.75 9.21 -0.96
CA LEU A 426 39.79 8.71 0.02
C LEU A 426 39.35 7.29 -0.30
N LEU A 427 39.42 6.90 -1.58
CA LEU A 427 39.09 5.59 -2.10
C LEU A 427 40.20 5.12 -3.04
N VAL A 428 40.58 3.85 -2.94
CA VAL A 428 41.55 3.19 -3.84
C VAL A 428 40.86 1.98 -4.46
N ARG A 429 41.04 1.76 -5.77
CA ARG A 429 40.53 0.56 -6.46
C ARG A 429 41.26 -0.68 -5.96
N GLU A 430 40.50 -1.74 -5.70
CA GLU A 430 41.03 -3.07 -5.36
C GLU A 430 41.35 -3.91 -6.60
#